data_AF-A0A6B3H224-F1
#
_entry.id   AF-A0A6B3H224-F1
#
_cell.length_a   1.000
_cell.length_b   1.000
_cell.length_c   1.000
_cell.angle_alpha   90.00
_cell.angle_beta   90.00
_cell.angle_gamma   90.00
#
_symmetry.space_group_name_H-M   'P 1'
#
loop_
_entity.id
_entity.type
_entity.pdbx_description
1 polymer ?
#
loop_
_entity_poly.entity_id
_entity_poly.type
_entity_poly.pdbx_seq_one_letter_code
_entity_poly.pdbx_strand_id
1 'polypeptide(L)'
;RFAKEYVQDRTVFGKTVASFQNTKFELAACQAEVDAAQAVADRALEALDAGELTAAEAASAKLFCTEVAHRVIDRCLQLHGGYG
;
A
#
# COMPACT_ATOMS: atom_id res chain seq x y z
N ARG A 1 -10.26 10.81 4.97
CA ARG A 1 -9.08 11.53 4.44
C ARG A 1 -7.98 10.50 4.22
N PHE A 2 -7.19 10.54 3.16
CA PHE A 2 -6.14 9.54 2.97
C PHE A 2 -4.94 9.80 3.90
N ALA A 3 -4.23 8.74 4.30
CA ALA A 3 -3.15 8.82 5.30
C ALA A 3 -2.09 9.86 4.98
N LYS A 4 -1.66 9.94 3.71
CA LYS A 4 -0.67 10.92 3.25
C LYS A 4 -1.08 12.37 3.52
N GLU A 5 -2.33 12.71 3.23
CA GLU A 5 -2.89 14.04 3.48
C GLU A 5 -3.09 14.27 4.98
N TYR A 6 -3.58 13.26 5.71
CA TYR A 6 -3.77 13.35 7.16
C TYR A 6 -2.46 13.67 7.89
N VAL A 7 -1.36 12.98 7.57
CA VAL A 7 -0.08 13.20 8.25
C VAL A 7 0.57 14.54 7.89
N GLN A 8 0.25 15.10 6.72
CA GLN A 8 0.72 16.44 6.33
C GLN A 8 0.03 17.53 7.13
N ASP A 9 -1.25 17.35 7.46
CA ASP A 9 -2.05 18.35 8.16
C ASP A 9 -2.00 18.21 9.69
N ARG A 10 -1.90 16.97 10.19
CA ARG A 10 -1.89 16.71 11.63
C ARG A 10 -0.58 17.19 12.24
N THR A 11 -0.66 18.10 13.21
CA THR A 11 0.48 18.57 14.01
C THR A 11 0.49 17.93 15.39
N VAL A 12 1.63 17.38 15.79
CA VAL A 12 1.90 16.84 17.13
C VAL A 12 3.34 17.19 17.52
N PHE A 13 3.56 17.46 18.81
CA PHE A 13 4.89 17.88 19.31
C PHE A 13 5.51 19.04 18.51
N GLY A 14 4.69 20.01 18.09
CA GLY A 14 5.13 21.23 17.42
C GLY A 14 5.49 21.11 15.93
N LYS A 15 5.25 19.96 15.28
CA LYS A 15 5.48 19.77 13.84
C LYS A 15 4.49 18.77 13.24
N THR A 16 4.42 18.70 11.91
CA THR A 16 3.50 17.78 11.23
C THR A 16 3.91 16.32 11.46
N VAL A 17 2.96 15.39 11.47
CA VAL A 17 3.25 13.94 11.59
C VAL A 17 4.14 13.48 10.43
N ALA A 18 3.96 14.04 9.22
CA ALA A 18 4.81 13.79 8.05
C ALA A 18 6.29 14.15 8.24
N SER A 19 6.62 15.02 9.21
CA SER A 19 8.01 15.43 9.46
C SER A 19 8.83 14.39 10.21
N PHE A 20 8.18 13.44 10.90
CA PHE A 20 8.86 12.39 11.67
C PHE A 20 9.43 11.31 10.75
N GLN A 21 10.63 10.83 11.06
CA GLN A 21 11.32 9.81 10.26
C GLN A 21 10.52 8.52 10.17
N ASN A 22 9.92 8.07 11.28
CA ASN A 22 9.06 6.88 11.30
C ASN A 22 7.95 6.96 10.25
N THR A 23 7.19 8.06 10.24
CA THR A 23 6.11 8.27 9.27
C THR A 23 6.60 8.24 7.83
N LYS A 24 7.78 8.82 7.54
CA LYS A 24 8.38 8.77 6.20
C LYS A 24 8.72 7.33 5.80
N PHE A 25 9.28 6.55 6.71
CA PHE A 25 9.62 5.16 6.47
C PHE A 25 8.39 4.28 6.28
N GLU A 26 7.34 4.46 7.10
CA GLU A 26 6.08 3.74 6.93
C GLU A 26 5.42 4.03 5.58
N LEU A 27 5.35 5.31 5.17
CA LEU A 27 4.80 5.67 3.87
C LEU A 27 5.65 5.13 2.71
N ALA A 28 6.98 5.14 2.83
CA ALA A 28 7.87 4.59 1.83
C ALA A 28 7.73 3.06 1.72
N ALA A 29 7.59 2.36 2.84
CA ALA A 29 7.34 0.92 2.86
C ALA A 29 5.99 0.57 2.24
N CYS A 30 4.93 1.34 2.55
CA CYS A 30 3.63 1.17 1.90
C CYS A 30 3.71 1.36 0.38
N GLN A 31 4.41 2.40 -0.09
CA GLN A 31 4.58 2.64 -1.52
C GLN A 31 5.33 1.49 -2.20
N ALA A 32 6.41 1.00 -1.60
CA ALA A 32 7.17 -0.12 -2.15
C ALA A 32 6.33 -1.40 -2.27
N GLU A 33 5.46 -1.69 -1.29
CA GLU A 33 4.54 -2.82 -1.38
C GLU A 33 3.49 -2.62 -2.48
N VAL A 34 2.92 -1.41 -2.61
CA VAL A 34 1.98 -1.08 -3.69
C VAL A 34 2.63 -1.24 -5.07
N ASP A 35 3.86 -0.77 -5.25
CA ASP A 35 4.61 -0.90 -6.50
C ASP A 35 4.84 -2.39 -6.86
N ALA A 36 5.16 -3.22 -5.86
CA ALA A 36 5.31 -4.66 -6.04
C ALA A 36 3.98 -5.35 -6.39
N ALA A 37 2.86 -4.97 -5.74
CA ALA A 37 1.54 -5.48 -6.08
C ALA A 37 1.10 -5.08 -7.48
N GLN A 38 1.40 -3.84 -7.89
CA GLN A 38 1.13 -3.37 -9.25
C GLN A 38 1.88 -4.22 -10.28
N ALA A 39 3.18 -4.48 -10.07
CA ALA A 39 3.96 -5.32 -10.97
C ALA A 39 3.41 -6.76 -11.08
N VAL A 40 2.90 -7.33 -9.97
CA VAL A 40 2.26 -8.66 -9.98
C VAL A 40 0.94 -8.62 -10.76
N ALA A 41 0.13 -7.58 -10.56
CA ALA A 41 -1.13 -7.42 -11.28
C ALA A 41 -0.90 -7.21 -12.79
N ASP A 42 0.04 -6.34 -13.16
CA ASP A 42 0.38 -6.04 -14.55
C ASP A 42 0.86 -7.29 -15.28
N ARG A 43 1.76 -8.08 -14.67
CA ARG A 43 2.20 -9.36 -15.24
C ARG A 43 1.03 -10.33 -15.46
N ALA A 44 0.07 -10.39 -14.54
CA ALA A 44 -1.10 -11.25 -14.71
C ALA A 44 -2.02 -10.76 -15.84
N LEU A 45 -2.16 -9.44 -16.00
CA LEU A 45 -2.91 -8.84 -17.11
C LEU A 45 -2.23 -9.10 -18.46
N GLU A 46 -0.92 -8.93 -18.56
CA GLU A 46 -0.15 -9.23 -19.78
C GLU A 46 -0.30 -10.71 -20.18
N ALA A 47 -0.20 -11.64 -19.23
CA ALA A 47 -0.41 -13.06 -19.49
C ALA A 47 -1.87 -13.37 -19.90
N LEU A 48 -2.84 -12.64 -19.35
CA LEU A 48 -4.25 -12.79 -19.73
C LEU A 48 -4.48 -12.34 -21.18
N ASP A 49 -3.92 -11.20 -21.55
CA ASP A 49 -4.02 -10.66 -22.91
C ASP A 49 -3.35 -11.58 -23.94
N ALA A 50 -2.26 -12.25 -23.56
CA ALA A 50 -1.60 -13.28 -24.37
C ALA A 50 -2.37 -14.62 -24.43
N GLY A 51 -3.40 -14.80 -23.60
CA GLY A 51 -4.11 -16.09 -23.46
C GLY A 51 -3.31 -17.16 -22.72
N GLU A 52 -2.26 -16.77 -22.00
CA GLU A 52 -1.31 -17.64 -21.30
C GLU A 52 -1.57 -17.74 -19.79
N LEU A 53 -2.42 -16.86 -19.23
CA LEU A 53 -2.71 -16.84 -17.80
C LEU A 53 -3.45 -18.12 -17.35
N THR A 54 -2.84 -18.87 -16.45
CA THR A 54 -3.50 -20.01 -15.83
C THR A 54 -4.38 -19.60 -14.65
N ALA A 55 -5.38 -20.41 -14.31
CA ALA A 55 -6.22 -20.18 -13.14
C ALA A 55 -5.42 -20.13 -11.82
N ALA A 56 -4.32 -20.90 -11.73
CA ALA A 56 -3.43 -20.91 -10.58
C ALA A 56 -2.65 -19.59 -10.45
N GLU A 57 -2.13 -19.05 -11.55
CA GLU A 57 -1.45 -17.75 -11.57
C GLU A 57 -2.41 -16.61 -11.26
N ALA A 58 -3.62 -16.62 -11.81
CA ALA A 58 -4.66 -15.65 -11.49
C ALA A 58 -4.99 -15.65 -9.98
N ALA A 59 -5.16 -16.84 -9.38
CA ALA A 59 -5.40 -16.98 -7.95
C ALA A 59 -4.22 -16.49 -7.10
N SER A 60 -2.99 -16.76 -7.54
CA SER A 60 -1.76 -16.29 -6.87
C SER A 60 -1.65 -14.77 -6.90
N ALA A 61 -1.86 -14.14 -8.06
CA ALA A 61 -1.85 -12.70 -8.22
C ALA A 61 -2.92 -12.04 -7.34
N LYS A 62 -4.15 -12.58 -7.33
CA LYS A 62 -5.23 -12.11 -6.44
C LYS A 62 -4.80 -12.18 -4.99
N LEU A 63 -4.30 -13.34 -4.54
CA LEU A 63 -3.94 -13.54 -3.14
C LEU A 63 -2.89 -12.52 -2.72
N PHE A 64 -1.80 -12.43 -3.47
CA PHE A 64 -0.71 -11.49 -3.20
C PHE A 64 -1.19 -10.05 -3.11
N CYS A 65 -1.94 -9.58 -4.13
CA CYS A 65 -2.43 -8.21 -4.16
C CYS A 65 -3.37 -7.91 -2.99
N THR A 66 -4.25 -8.85 -2.61
CA THR A 66 -5.15 -8.63 -1.47
C THR A 66 -4.44 -8.62 -0.12
N GLU A 67 -3.40 -9.43 0.05
CA GLU A 67 -2.58 -9.43 1.27
C GLU A 67 -1.75 -8.15 1.40
N VAL A 68 -1.17 -7.67 0.28
CA VAL A 68 -0.50 -6.37 0.23
C VAL A 68 -1.47 -5.24 0.58
N ALA A 69 -2.65 -5.23 -0.05
CA ALA A 69 -3.66 -4.20 0.22
C ALA A 69 -4.04 -4.17 1.70
N HIS A 70 -4.25 -5.33 2.33
CA HIS A 70 -4.55 -5.41 3.76
C HIS A 70 -3.44 -4.79 4.62
N ARG A 71 -2.18 -5.17 4.39
CA ARG A 71 -1.03 -4.61 5.15
C ARG A 71 -0.87 -3.09 4.95
N VAL A 72 -1.03 -2.61 3.72
CA VAL A 72 -0.93 -1.17 3.41
C VAL A 72 -2.05 -0.38 4.10
N ILE A 73 -3.27 -0.90 4.07
CA ILE A 73 -4.43 -0.27 4.73
C ILE A 73 -4.19 -0.21 6.24
N ASP A 74 -3.77 -1.31 6.86
CA ASP A 74 -3.51 -1.39 8.30
C ASP A 74 -2.42 -0.40 8.75
N ARG A 75 -1.29 -0.33 8.02
CA ARG A 75 -0.24 0.66 8.29
C ARG A 75 -0.74 2.09 8.10
N CYS A 76 -1.52 2.36 7.06
CA CYS A 76 -2.12 3.67 6.84
C CYS A 76 -3.09 4.07 7.96
N LEU A 77 -3.86 3.12 8.48
CA LEU A 77 -4.76 3.31 9.61
C LEU A 77 -3.97 3.73 10.85
N GLN A 78 -2.87 3.04 11.14
CA GLN A 78 -2.05 3.32 12.30
C GLN A 78 -1.44 4.74 12.29
N LEU A 79 -1.16 5.31 11.11
CA LEU A 79 -0.70 6.69 10.98
C LEU A 79 -1.74 7.74 11.40
N HIS A 80 -3.02 7.37 11.49
CA HIS A 80 -4.07 8.24 12.01
C HIS A 80 -4.09 8.28 13.56
N GLY A 81 -3.40 7.35 14.22
CA GLY A 81 -3.44 7.17 15.67
C GLY A 81 -4.83 6.70 16.13
N GLY A 82 -5.32 7.20 17.26
CA GLY A 82 -6.67 6.86 17.75
C GLY A 82 -7.84 7.38 16.90
N TYR A 83 -7.58 8.08 15.79
CA TYR A 83 -8.57 8.54 14.82
C TYR A 83 -8.60 7.69 13.54
N GLY A 84 -7.87 6.58 13.52
CA GLY A 84 -7.87 5.62 12.41
C GLY A 84 -9.22 4.96 12.25
#